data_AF-A0A0K8W4J4-F1
#
_entry.id   AF-A0A0K8W4J4-F1
#
_cell.length_a   1.000
_cell.length_b   1.000
_cell.length_c   1.000
_cell.angle_alpha   90.00
_cell.angle_beta   90.00
_cell.angle_gamma   90.00
#
_symmetry.space_group_name_H-M   'P 1'
#
loop_
_entity.id
_entity.type
_entity.pdbx_description
1 polymer ?
#
loop_
_entity_poly.entity_id
_entity_poly.type
_entity_poly.pdbx_seq_one_letter_code
_entity_poly.pdbx_strand_id
1 'polypeptide(L)'
;MDPFKNKLQAKIKELGLSHDQIYNADELGLFWKLLPDRTYVSSQEKNTPGRKREKQRVTFLACTNAIGMHKVKLFVIGKAKNPRSFKNFDSPVDYNFSDSSWMTATISKHWFHHSFVPQVKKSVLVISNFYMCVFYYSISGNF
;
A
#
# COMPACT_ATOMS: atom_id res chain seq x y z
N MET A 1 -3.81 -19.61 21.05
CA MET A 1 -3.30 -19.70 19.66
C MET A 1 -4.21 -18.85 18.79
N ASP A 2 -3.67 -18.09 17.82
CA ASP A 2 -4.42 -17.11 17.04
C ASP A 2 -5.40 -17.79 16.05
N PRO A 3 -6.72 -17.53 16.12
CA PRO A 3 -7.73 -18.15 15.24
C PRO A 3 -7.48 -17.92 13.75
N PHE A 4 -6.93 -16.76 13.38
CA PHE A 4 -6.64 -16.43 11.99
C PHE A 4 -5.51 -17.31 11.44
N LYS A 5 -4.44 -17.48 12.22
CA LYS A 5 -3.28 -18.30 11.81
C LYS A 5 -3.69 -19.74 11.53
N ASN A 6 -4.55 -20.32 12.39
CA ASN A 6 -5.05 -21.68 12.20
C ASN A 6 -5.91 -21.80 10.94
N LYS A 7 -6.80 -20.83 10.68
CA LYS A 7 -7.64 -20.82 9.47
C LYS A 7 -6.81 -20.66 8.20
N LEU A 8 -5.80 -19.79 8.22
CA LEU A 8 -4.89 -19.59 7.10
C LEU A 8 -4.09 -20.85 6.81
N GLN A 9 -3.50 -21.48 7.84
CA GLN A 9 -2.75 -22.74 7.69
C GLN A 9 -3.64 -23.86 7.16
N ALA A 10 -4.88 -23.98 7.64
CA ALA A 10 -5.84 -24.96 7.13
C ALA A 10 -6.11 -24.75 5.64
N LYS A 11 -6.31 -23.49 5.20
CA LYS A 11 -6.50 -23.17 3.78
C LYS A 11 -5.26 -23.45 2.93
N ILE A 12 -4.08 -23.06 3.39
CA ILE A 12 -2.80 -23.36 2.70
C ILE A 12 -2.67 -24.87 2.47
N LYS A 13 -2.97 -25.68 3.48
CA LYS A 13 -2.92 -27.14 3.40
C LYS A 13 -4.00 -27.73 2.48
N GLU A 14 -5.24 -27.25 2.58
CA GLU A 14 -6.38 -27.68 1.74
C GLU A 14 -6.11 -27.46 0.25
N LEU A 15 -5.45 -26.35 -0.08
CA LEU A 15 -5.20 -25.92 -1.45
C LEU A 15 -3.84 -26.35 -2.00
N GLY A 16 -3.00 -26.98 -1.17
CA GLY A 16 -1.65 -27.40 -1.55
C GLY A 16 -0.73 -26.25 -1.96
N LEU A 17 -0.89 -25.07 -1.36
CA LEU A 17 -0.12 -23.88 -1.76
C LEU A 17 1.32 -23.93 -1.27
N SER A 18 2.26 -23.59 -2.15
CA SER A 18 3.65 -23.36 -1.80
C SER A 18 3.88 -21.91 -1.35
N HIS A 19 5.02 -21.65 -0.67
CA HIS A 19 5.33 -20.31 -0.13
C HIS A 19 5.46 -19.23 -1.22
N ASP A 20 5.88 -19.60 -2.43
CA ASP A 20 5.96 -18.69 -3.58
C ASP A 20 4.57 -18.30 -4.15
N GLN A 21 3.52 -19.05 -3.83
CA GLN A 21 2.14 -18.80 -4.23
C GLN A 21 1.32 -18.00 -3.20
N ILE A 22 1.90 -17.76 -2.01
CA ILE A 22 1.28 -17.00 -0.94
C ILE A 22 1.76 -15.56 -1.02
N TYR A 23 0.83 -14.61 -1.11
CA TYR A 23 1.15 -13.20 -1.17
C TYR A 23 0.65 -12.46 0.07
N ASN A 24 1.49 -11.54 0.54
CA ASN A 24 1.13 -10.54 1.52
C ASN A 24 1.05 -9.17 0.84
N ALA A 25 0.02 -8.39 1.17
CA ALA A 25 -0.11 -7.01 0.75
C ALA A 25 -0.42 -6.13 1.97
N ASP A 26 0.28 -5.01 2.10
CA ASP A 26 0.13 -4.09 3.23
C ASP A 26 0.20 -2.62 2.80
N GLU A 27 -0.59 -1.79 3.47
CA GLU A 27 -0.78 -0.37 3.19
C GLU A 27 0.04 0.49 4.15
N LEU A 28 0.75 1.50 3.63
CA LEU A 28 1.44 2.49 4.44
C LEU A 28 1.11 3.91 3.97
N GLY A 29 0.99 4.84 4.92
CA GLY A 29 0.81 6.27 4.64
C GLY A 29 2.07 7.07 4.93
N LEU A 30 2.53 7.85 3.95
CA LEU A 30 3.64 8.80 4.10
C LEU A 30 3.12 10.24 4.14
N PHE A 31 3.43 10.95 5.22
CA PHE A 31 3.16 12.38 5.34
C PHE A 31 4.42 13.19 4.97
N TRP A 32 4.62 13.43 3.68
CA TRP A 32 5.88 13.98 3.17
C TRP A 32 6.09 15.48 3.46
N LYS A 33 5.03 16.22 3.80
CA LYS A 33 5.11 17.63 4.22
C LYS A 33 4.95 17.85 5.72
N LEU A 34 4.78 16.78 6.49
CA LEU A 34 4.63 16.90 7.93
C LEU A 34 5.99 17.19 8.55
N LEU A 35 6.13 18.37 9.16
CA LEU A 35 7.32 18.72 9.93
C LEU A 35 7.35 17.94 11.25
N PRO A 36 8.54 17.55 11.76
CA PRO A 36 8.67 16.98 13.09
C PRO A 36 8.24 17.99 14.16
N ASP A 37 7.65 17.49 15.24
CA ASP A 37 7.18 18.33 16.36
C ASP A 37 8.33 19.06 17.09
N ARG A 38 9.55 18.55 16.99
CA ARG A 38 10.75 19.04 17.69
C ARG A 38 11.90 19.43 16.75
N THR A 39 11.62 20.23 15.73
CA THR A 39 12.69 20.96 15.02
C THR A 39 13.11 22.22 15.79
N TYR A 40 14.38 22.63 15.65
CA TYR A 40 14.91 23.97 15.97
C TYR A 40 14.32 25.02 15.01
N VAL A 41 13.00 25.04 14.91
CA VAL A 41 12.26 26.11 14.25
C VAL A 41 12.21 27.26 15.24
N SER A 42 12.43 28.49 14.77
CA SER A 42 12.38 29.66 15.64
C SER A 42 11.07 29.66 16.44
N SER A 43 11.13 30.06 17.70
CA SER A 43 9.95 30.13 18.58
C SER A 43 8.81 30.96 17.99
N GLN A 44 9.12 31.89 17.08
CA GLN A 44 8.16 32.69 16.31
C GLN A 44 7.40 31.86 15.25
N GLU A 45 8.06 30.92 14.58
CA GLU A 45 7.45 30.09 13.52
C GLU A 45 6.59 28.92 14.05
N LYS A 46 6.88 28.41 15.25
CA LYS A 46 6.07 27.38 15.92
C LYS A 46 4.78 27.94 16.52
N ASN A 47 4.84 29.16 17.05
CA ASN A 47 3.76 29.78 17.80
C ASN A 47 2.95 30.80 16.99
N THR A 48 3.10 30.83 15.65
CA THR A 48 2.25 31.68 14.81
C THR A 48 0.80 31.20 14.93
N PRO A 49 -0.12 31.99 15.52
CA PRO A 49 -1.51 31.60 15.66
C PRO A 49 -2.12 31.38 14.26
N GLY A 50 -2.77 30.23 14.05
CA GLY A 50 -3.44 29.89 12.78
C GLY A 50 -2.64 29.01 11.80
N ARG A 51 -1.40 28.60 12.10
CA ARG A 51 -0.64 27.67 11.23
C ARG A 51 -1.16 26.23 11.33
N LYS A 52 -1.91 25.77 10.32
CA LYS A 52 -2.39 24.39 10.22
C LYS A 52 -1.25 23.45 9.79
N ARG A 53 -1.04 22.32 10.50
CA ARG A 53 -0.08 21.27 10.09
C ARG A 53 -0.39 20.81 8.65
N GLU A 54 0.61 20.81 7.78
CA GLU A 54 0.45 20.38 6.38
C GLU A 54 0.49 18.86 6.29
N LYS A 55 -0.67 18.22 6.52
CA LYS A 55 -0.85 16.75 6.50
C LYS A 55 -1.02 16.20 5.08
N GLN A 56 -0.23 16.67 4.11
CA GLN A 56 -0.25 16.10 2.76
C GLN A 56 0.27 14.66 2.83
N ARG A 57 -0.52 13.73 2.32
CA ARG A 57 -0.28 12.30 2.45
C ARG A 57 -0.27 11.64 1.09
N VAL A 58 0.60 10.64 0.97
CA VAL A 58 0.60 9.67 -0.11
C VAL A 58 0.48 8.29 0.53
N THR A 59 -0.41 7.46 0.03
CA THR A 59 -0.56 6.08 0.47
C THR A 59 0.11 5.14 -0.52
N PHE A 60 0.78 4.12 -0.01
CA PHE A 60 1.41 3.06 -0.80
C PHE A 60 0.81 1.72 -0.41
N LEU A 61 0.63 0.84 -1.39
CA LEU A 61 0.34 -0.57 -1.18
C LEU A 61 1.49 -1.38 -1.76
N ALA A 62 2.21 -2.06 -0.88
CA ALA A 62 3.30 -2.96 -1.25
C ALA A 62 2.81 -4.41 -1.17
N CYS A 63 3.21 -5.25 -2.13
CA CYS A 63 2.85 -6.65 -2.14
C CYS A 63 4.00 -7.53 -2.62
N THR A 64 4.24 -8.63 -1.90
CA THR A 64 5.30 -9.60 -2.21
C THR A 64 4.83 -11.01 -1.90
N ASN A 65 5.40 -12.01 -2.59
CA ASN A 65 5.21 -13.40 -2.19
C ASN A 65 5.96 -13.70 -0.87
N ALA A 66 5.59 -14.79 -0.20
CA ALA A 66 6.09 -15.10 1.15
C ALA A 66 7.60 -15.37 1.20
N ILE A 67 8.20 -15.77 0.08
CA ILE A 67 9.65 -15.93 -0.07
C ILE A 67 10.38 -14.63 -0.45
N GLY A 68 9.67 -13.55 -0.78
CA GLY A 68 10.25 -12.24 -1.09
C GLY A 68 10.84 -12.08 -2.51
N MET A 69 10.73 -13.10 -3.37
CA MET A 69 11.33 -13.12 -4.71
C MET A 69 10.50 -12.37 -5.75
N HIS A 70 9.17 -12.42 -5.65
CA HIS A 70 8.28 -11.69 -6.55
C HIS A 70 7.61 -10.54 -5.81
N LYS A 71 7.97 -9.32 -6.22
CA LYS A 71 7.40 -8.06 -5.72
C LYS A 71 6.49 -7.49 -6.78
N VAL A 72 5.22 -7.31 -6.43
CA VAL A 72 4.25 -6.65 -7.30
C VAL A 72 4.60 -5.16 -7.37
N LYS A 73 4.46 -4.56 -8.56
CA LYS A 73 4.69 -3.13 -8.80
C LYS A 73 3.97 -2.31 -7.73
N LEU A 74 4.71 -1.35 -7.15
CA LEU A 74 4.22 -0.53 -6.05
C LEU A 74 3.01 0.28 -6.51
N PHE A 75 1.94 0.24 -5.72
CA PHE A 75 0.72 0.96 -6.01
C PHE A 75 0.61 2.19 -5.12
N VAL A 76 0.38 3.36 -5.71
CA VAL A 76 0.46 4.66 -5.06
C VAL A 76 -0.88 5.38 -5.19
N ILE A 77 -1.39 5.90 -4.08
CA ILE A 77 -2.60 6.71 -4.02
C ILE A 77 -2.22 8.11 -3.57
N GLY A 78 -2.41 9.08 -4.45
CA GLY A 78 -2.26 10.50 -4.15
C GLY A 78 -3.60 11.22 -4.10
N LYS A 79 -3.54 12.53 -3.89
CA LYS A 79 -4.73 13.39 -3.89
C LYS A 79 -5.13 13.85 -5.29
N ALA A 80 -4.14 14.21 -6.11
CA ALA A 80 -4.38 14.77 -7.43
C ALA A 80 -4.68 13.66 -8.43
N LYS A 81 -5.75 13.78 -9.23
CA LYS A 81 -6.01 12.84 -10.33
C LYS A 81 -4.84 12.73 -11.31
N ASN A 82 -4.25 13.88 -11.67
CA ASN A 82 -3.11 13.97 -12.57
C ASN A 82 -2.00 14.80 -11.89
N PRO A 83 -1.08 14.17 -11.14
CA PRO A 83 0.05 14.86 -10.54
C PRO A 83 0.91 15.53 -11.60
N ARG A 84 1.27 16.81 -11.41
CA ARG A 84 2.16 17.54 -12.33
C ARG A 84 3.52 16.85 -12.49
N SER A 85 3.99 16.15 -11.46
CA SER A 85 5.23 15.37 -11.47
C SER A 85 5.22 14.19 -12.44
N PHE A 86 4.05 13.73 -12.89
CA PHE A 86 3.93 12.62 -13.84
C PHE A 86 3.75 13.09 -15.29
N LYS A 87 3.75 14.40 -15.52
CA LYS A 87 3.72 14.93 -16.89
C LYS A 87 5.03 14.56 -17.59
N ASN A 88 4.94 13.87 -18.73
CA ASN A 88 6.08 13.40 -19.52
C ASN A 88 7.03 12.45 -18.77
N PHE A 89 6.53 11.75 -17.76
CA PHE A 89 7.30 10.80 -16.97
C PHE A 89 6.61 9.45 -16.99
N ASP A 90 7.32 8.41 -17.43
CA ASP A 90 6.83 7.04 -17.31
C ASP A 90 7.02 6.59 -15.87
N SER A 91 5.90 6.45 -15.15
CA SER A 91 5.94 6.22 -13.71
C SER A 91 6.31 4.76 -13.41
N PRO A 92 7.37 4.52 -12.61
CA PRO A 92 7.74 3.17 -12.20
C PRO A 92 6.72 2.54 -11.23
N VAL A 93 5.71 3.30 -10.82
CA VAL A 93 4.63 2.88 -9.92
C VAL A 93 3.28 2.93 -10.62
N ASP A 94 2.35 2.09 -10.17
CA ASP A 94 0.95 2.19 -10.58
C ASP A 94 0.28 3.26 -9.72
N TYR A 95 -0.39 4.23 -10.34
CA TYR A 95 -0.97 5.36 -9.63
C TYR A 95 -2.49 5.38 -9.69
N ASN A 96 -3.11 5.73 -8.57
CA ASN A 96 -4.52 6.09 -8.49
C ASN A 96 -4.70 7.30 -7.55
N PHE A 97 -5.92 7.82 -7.45
CA PHE A 97 -6.19 9.02 -6.66
C PHE A 97 -7.46 8.86 -5.81
N SER A 98 -7.46 9.54 -4.67
CA SER A 98 -8.67 9.80 -3.87
C SER A 98 -8.53 11.14 -3.15
N ASP A 99 -9.63 11.83 -2.89
CA ASP A 99 -9.59 13.18 -2.28
C ASP A 99 -8.90 13.22 -0.92
N SER A 100 -8.94 12.10 -0.21
CA SER A 100 -8.33 11.90 1.09
C SER A 100 -6.99 11.16 1.02
N SER A 101 -6.61 10.68 -0.18
CA SER A 101 -5.46 9.80 -0.44
C SER A 101 -5.49 8.49 0.34
N TRP A 102 -6.66 8.05 0.84
CA TRP A 102 -6.83 6.73 1.47
C TRP A 102 -7.14 5.67 0.41
N MET A 103 -6.81 4.42 0.74
CA MET A 103 -7.37 3.26 0.06
C MET A 103 -8.89 3.22 0.22
N THR A 104 -9.59 2.87 -0.86
CA THR A 104 -11.03 2.59 -0.85
C THR A 104 -11.27 1.19 -1.41
N ALA A 105 -12.44 0.61 -1.14
CA ALA A 105 -12.80 -0.69 -1.71
C ALA A 105 -12.72 -0.71 -3.24
N THR A 106 -13.11 0.37 -3.91
CA THR A 106 -13.04 0.50 -5.37
C THR A 106 -11.60 0.52 -5.86
N ILE A 107 -10.72 1.28 -5.19
CA ILE A 107 -9.30 1.36 -5.54
C ILE A 107 -8.60 0.01 -5.30
N SER A 108 -8.91 -0.66 -4.19
CA SER A 108 -8.38 -1.99 -3.86
C SER A 108 -8.79 -3.04 -4.90
N LYS A 109 -10.08 -3.08 -5.28
CA LYS A 109 -10.57 -3.95 -6.37
C LYS A 109 -9.87 -3.64 -7.70
N HIS A 110 -9.72 -2.36 -8.04
CA HIS A 110 -9.03 -1.95 -9.24
C HIS A 110 -7.59 -2.46 -9.25
N TRP A 111 -6.81 -2.21 -8.19
CA TRP A 111 -5.45 -2.72 -8.05
C TRP A 111 -5.39 -4.25 -8.15
N PHE A 112 -6.29 -4.96 -7.48
CA PHE A 112 -6.30 -6.42 -7.49
C PHE A 112 -6.44 -6.97 -8.92
N HIS A 113 -7.42 -6.48 -9.68
CA HIS A 113 -7.71 -6.99 -11.01
C HIS A 113 -6.74 -6.49 -12.09
N HIS A 114 -6.24 -5.25 -11.98
CA HIS A 114 -5.47 -4.62 -13.05
C HIS A 114 -3.96 -4.61 -12.80
N SER A 115 -3.51 -4.76 -11.55
CA SER A 115 -2.09 -4.76 -11.20
C SER A 115 -1.66 -6.12 -10.64
N PHE A 116 -2.30 -6.61 -9.59
CA PHE A 116 -1.91 -7.86 -8.92
C PHE A 116 -2.10 -9.09 -9.82
N VAL A 117 -3.34 -9.36 -10.29
CA VAL A 117 -3.65 -10.59 -11.06
C VAL A 117 -2.77 -10.74 -12.31
N PRO A 118 -2.58 -9.71 -13.17
CA PRO A 118 -1.72 -9.84 -14.34
C PRO A 118 -0.26 -10.12 -14.01
N GLN A 119 0.30 -9.47 -12.98
CA GLN A 119 1.70 -9.65 -12.58
C GLN A 119 1.94 -11.04 -11.99
N VAL A 120 1.05 -11.52 -11.12
CA VAL A 120 1.17 -12.85 -10.51
C VAL A 120 1.01 -13.96 -11.55
N LYS A 121 0.05 -13.83 -12.48
CA LYS A 121 -0.10 -14.79 -13.60
C LYS A 121 1.13 -14.85 -14.51
N LYS A 122 1.85 -13.73 -14.69
CA LYS A 122 3.09 -13.70 -15.46
C LYS A 122 4.27 -14.32 -14.70
N SER A 123 4.33 -14.12 -13.38
CA SER A 123 5.42 -14.63 -12.54
C SER A 123 5.31 -16.11 -12.23
N VAL A 124 4.09 -16.66 -12.09
CA VAL A 124 3.87 -18.07 -11.79
C VAL A 124 3.41 -18.75 -13.07
N LEU A 125 4.36 -19.25 -13.85
CA LEU A 125 4.17 -19.69 -15.24
C LEU A 125 3.15 -20.84 -15.43
N VAL A 126 2.72 -21.54 -14.40
CA VAL A 126 1.65 -22.54 -14.47
C VAL A 126 1.07 -22.65 -13.07
N ILE A 127 -0.19 -22.28 -12.85
CA ILE A 127 -1.14 -22.75 -11.79
C ILE A 127 -2.21 -21.67 -11.61
N SER A 128 -3.47 -22.10 -11.69
CA SER A 128 -4.68 -21.27 -11.76
C SER A 128 -5.18 -20.71 -10.41
N ASN A 129 -4.50 -21.00 -9.30
CA ASN A 129 -4.98 -20.65 -7.95
C ASN A 129 -3.91 -19.90 -7.15
N PHE A 130 -4.22 -18.66 -6.74
CA PHE A 130 -3.41 -17.85 -5.83
C PHE A 130 -4.29 -17.38 -4.67
N TYR A 131 -3.71 -17.31 -3.47
CA TYR A 131 -4.38 -16.76 -2.29
C TYR A 131 -3.62 -15.54 -1.79
N MET A 132 -4.33 -14.43 -1.67
CA MET A 132 -3.82 -13.18 -1.15
C MET A 132 -4.41 -12.94 0.24
N CYS A 133 -3.54 -12.79 1.23
CA CYS A 133 -3.94 -12.19 2.50
C CYS A 133 -3.74 -10.68 2.39
N VAL A 134 -4.83 -9.92 2.48
CA VAL A 134 -4.79 -8.48 2.68
C VAL A 134 -4.93 -8.22 4.16
N PHE A 135 -3.92 -7.62 4.76
CA PHE A 135 -4.05 -7.09 6.11
C PHE A 135 -4.37 -5.61 6.00
N TYR A 136 -5.56 -5.21 6.48
CA TYR A 136 -5.85 -3.81 6.73
C TYR A 136 -5.35 -3.49 8.14
N TYR A 137 -4.05 -3.25 8.30
CA TYR A 137 -3.57 -2.59 9.51
C TYR A 137 -3.64 -1.07 9.27
N SER A 138 -4.74 -0.46 9.75
CA SER A 138 -4.74 0.98 9.99
C SER A 138 -3.75 1.26 11.10
N ILE A 139 -2.51 1.63 10.76
CA ILE A 139 -1.60 2.25 11.72
C ILE A 139 -2.16 3.65 11.98
N SER A 140 -3.18 3.74 12.84
CA SER A 140 -3.46 4.95 13.60
C SER A 140 -2.35 5.11 14.64
N GLY A 141 -1.15 5.42 14.15
CA GLY A 141 -0.10 5.98 14.98
C GLY A 141 -0.57 7.36 15.40
N ASN A 142 -0.94 7.50 16.66
CA ASN A 142 -1.03 8.80 17.30
C ASN A 142 0.34 9.48 17.14
N PHE A 143 0.42 10.46 16.25
CA PHE A 143 1.51 11.42 16.11
C PHE A 143 0.93 12.84 16.17
#